data_AF-A0A2M7IVM9-F1
#
_entry.id   AF-A0A2M7IVM9-F1
#
_cell.length_a   1.000
_cell.length_b   1.000
_cell.length_c   1.000
_cell.angle_alpha   90.00
_cell.angle_beta   90.00
_cell.angle_gamma   90.00
#
_symmetry.space_group_name_H-M   'P 1'
#
loop_
_entity.id
_entity.type
_entity.pdbx_description
1 polymer ?
#
loop_
_entity_poly.entity_id
_entity_poly.type
_entity_poly.pdbx_seq_one_letter_code
_entity_poly.pdbx_strand_id
1 'polypeptide(L)'
;MLSIRKVKTKSGATAIQVVVYEGKKSKIIKHIGSGKDNSEISLLKEKAEEFISEYSGQLSLFNEPTQNILFVDRAKCIGVTHQFARRFLLSCAKECGLSDIDELLLDLSIMRLLFPA
;
A
#
# COMPACT_ATOMS: atom_id res chain seq x y z
N MET A 1 -10.45 -7.99 25.61
CA MET A 1 -10.88 -7.63 24.25
C MET A 1 -9.72 -6.96 23.53
N LEU A 2 -9.55 -7.22 22.23
CA LEU A 2 -8.55 -6.52 21.42
C LEU A 2 -8.98 -5.05 21.25
N SER A 3 -8.02 -4.14 21.25
CA SER A 3 -8.28 -2.72 21.10
C SER A 3 -7.13 -2.04 20.37
N ILE A 4 -7.46 -1.01 19.60
CA ILE A 4 -6.49 -0.22 18.86
C ILE A 4 -5.99 0.90 19.77
N ARG A 5 -4.69 0.91 20.02
CA ARG A 5 -3.99 1.90 20.85
C ARG A 5 -3.14 2.82 19.98
N LYS A 6 -3.30 4.13 20.20
CA LYS A 6 -2.49 5.19 19.62
C LYS A 6 -1.40 5.63 20.60
N VAL A 7 -0.14 5.68 20.19
CA VAL A 7 0.99 6.13 21.03
C VAL A 7 1.89 7.10 20.27
N LYS A 8 2.21 8.26 20.86
CA LYS A 8 3.24 9.15 20.30
C LYS A 8 4.63 8.53 20.53
N THR A 9 5.40 8.39 19.47
CA THR A 9 6.77 7.87 19.48
C THR A 9 7.77 9.00 19.74
N LYS A 10 8.99 8.64 20.17
CA LYS A 10 10.07 9.61 20.41
C LYS A 10 10.47 10.41 19.16
N SER A 11 10.26 9.85 17.95
CA SER A 11 10.54 10.50 16.67
C SER A 11 9.43 11.45 16.17
N GLY A 12 8.38 11.66 16.98
CA GLY A 12 7.25 12.52 16.63
C GLY A 12 6.14 11.85 15.82
N ALA A 13 6.35 10.61 15.35
CA ALA A 13 5.32 9.83 14.69
C ALA A 13 4.30 9.25 15.69
N THR A 14 3.13 8.87 15.21
CA THR A 14 2.11 8.13 15.94
C THR A 14 2.19 6.65 15.59
N ALA A 15 2.44 5.80 16.57
CA ALA A 15 2.34 4.35 16.43
C ALA A 15 0.89 3.87 16.67
N ILE A 16 0.44 2.95 15.82
CA ILE A 16 -0.81 2.20 15.96
C ILE A 16 -0.50 0.76 16.36
N GLN A 17 -1.09 0.32 17.46
CA GLN A 17 -0.87 -0.98 18.08
C GLN A 17 -2.20 -1.67 18.34
N VAL A 18 -2.23 -2.99 18.21
CA VAL A 18 -3.31 -3.83 18.71
C VAL A 18 -2.89 -4.38 20.06
N VAL A 19 -3.70 -4.13 21.08
CA VAL A 19 -3.41 -4.49 22.47
C VAL A 19 -4.58 -5.24 23.10
N VAL A 20 -4.30 -5.97 24.18
CA VAL A 20 -5.32 -6.49 25.10
C VAL A 20 -5.09 -5.85 26.47
N TYR A 21 -6.17 -5.37 27.08
CA TYR A 21 -6.17 -4.87 28.44
C TYR A 21 -6.55 -6.01 29.41
N GLU A 22 -5.65 -6.34 30.34
CA GLU A 22 -5.84 -7.36 31.36
C GLU A 22 -5.62 -6.70 32.74
N GLY A 23 -6.73 -6.41 33.43
CA GLY A 23 -6.71 -5.64 34.68
C GLY A 23 -6.10 -4.25 34.49
N LYS A 24 -5.00 -3.95 35.20
CA LYS A 24 -4.27 -2.67 35.10
C LYS A 24 -3.10 -2.69 34.11
N LYS A 25 -2.90 -3.79 33.39
CA LYS A 25 -1.80 -3.95 32.43
C LYS A 25 -2.34 -4.01 31.01
N SER A 26 -1.54 -3.52 30.06
CA SER A 26 -1.80 -3.66 28.63
C SER A 26 -0.72 -4.52 28.00
N LYS A 27 -1.12 -5.57 27.28
CA LYS A 27 -0.23 -6.43 26.51
C LYS A 27 -0.32 -6.06 25.03
N ILE A 28 0.81 -5.80 24.39
CA ILE A 28 0.85 -5.52 22.95
C ILE A 28 0.79 -6.86 22.21
N ILE A 29 -0.22 -7.01 21.35
CA ILE A 29 -0.39 -8.19 20.49
C ILE A 29 0.35 -7.99 19.18
N LYS A 30 0.15 -6.82 18.56
CA LYS A 30 0.80 -6.48 17.29
C LYS A 30 1.10 -4.99 17.20
N HIS A 31 2.28 -4.66 16.71
CA HIS A 31 2.60 -3.31 16.23
C HIS A 31 2.30 -3.24 14.74
N ILE A 32 1.35 -2.38 14.33
CA ILE A 32 0.92 -2.26 12.93
C ILE A 32 1.87 -1.34 12.17
N GLY A 33 2.26 -0.22 12.78
CA GLY A 33 3.20 0.72 12.19
C GLY A 33 3.09 2.10 12.82
N SER A 34 3.86 3.04 12.27
CA SER A 34 3.89 4.44 12.68
C SER A 34 3.59 5.36 11.50
N GLY A 35 2.85 6.44 11.73
CA GLY A 35 2.55 7.49 10.74
C GLY A 35 2.68 8.88 11.34
N LYS A 36 3.08 9.87 10.54
CA LYS A 36 3.24 11.27 10.95
C LYS A 36 2.03 12.12 10.57
N ASP A 37 1.34 11.77 9.49
CA ASP A 37 0.14 12.48 9.04
C ASP A 37 -1.16 11.75 9.40
N ASN A 38 -2.29 12.44 9.26
CA ASN A 38 -3.59 11.88 9.61
C ASN A 38 -4.04 10.79 8.62
N SER A 39 -3.65 10.85 7.34
CA SER A 39 -3.98 9.83 6.34
C SER A 39 -3.31 8.49 6.66
N GLU A 40 -2.01 8.47 6.89
CA GLU A 40 -1.23 7.32 7.33
C GLU A 40 -1.81 6.75 8.63
N ILE A 41 -2.17 7.60 9.59
CA ILE A 41 -2.73 7.14 10.87
C ILE A 41 -4.09 6.47 10.67
N SER A 42 -4.99 7.06 9.87
CA SER A 42 -6.29 6.46 9.56
C SER A 42 -6.12 5.11 8.86
N LEU A 43 -5.17 5.05 7.93
CA LEU A 43 -4.88 3.84 7.18
C LEU A 43 -4.28 2.72 8.05
N LEU A 44 -3.41 3.08 8.99
CA LEU A 44 -2.88 2.14 9.98
C LEU A 44 -3.95 1.65 10.95
N LYS A 45 -5.03 2.40 11.19
CA LYS A 45 -6.17 1.92 11.98
C LYS A 45 -6.98 0.89 11.21
N GLU A 46 -7.26 1.13 9.93
CA GLU A 46 -7.97 0.16 9.09
C GLU A 46 -7.24 -1.19 9.04
N LYS A 47 -5.92 -1.18 8.84
CA LYS A 47 -5.11 -2.41 8.94
C LYS A 47 -5.12 -3.07 10.33
N ALA A 48 -5.29 -2.27 11.39
CA ALA A 48 -5.42 -2.80 12.74
C ALA A 48 -6.79 -3.49 12.93
N GLU A 49 -7.84 -2.95 12.32
CA GLU A 49 -9.19 -3.54 12.29
C GLU A 49 -9.20 -4.85 11.50
N GLU A 50 -8.58 -4.88 10.32
CA GLU A 50 -8.36 -6.10 9.52
C GLU A 50 -7.63 -7.17 10.34
N PHE A 51 -6.52 -6.81 10.98
CA PHE A 51 -5.78 -7.73 11.86
C PHE A 51 -6.66 -8.26 13.00
N ILE A 52 -7.48 -7.42 13.64
CA ILE A 52 -8.37 -7.85 14.73
C ILE A 52 -9.42 -8.82 14.21
N SER A 53 -10.00 -8.55 13.03
CA SER A 53 -10.98 -9.42 12.39
C SER A 53 -10.38 -10.82 12.13
N GLU A 54 -9.22 -10.88 11.46
CA GLU A 54 -8.52 -12.13 11.18
C GLU A 54 -8.08 -12.86 12.47
N TYR A 55 -7.51 -12.14 13.43
CA TYR A 55 -6.96 -12.72 14.66
C TYR A 55 -8.06 -13.23 15.61
N SER A 56 -9.19 -12.53 15.69
CA SER A 56 -10.31 -12.93 16.56
C SER A 56 -11.05 -14.16 16.03
N GLY A 57 -10.97 -14.44 14.73
CA GLY A 57 -11.75 -15.48 14.07
C GLY A 57 -13.27 -15.21 14.10
N GLN A 58 -13.69 -14.01 14.51
CA GLN A 58 -15.09 -13.63 14.56
C GLN A 58 -15.51 -13.16 13.16
N LEU A 59 -16.40 -13.92 12.52
CA LEU A 59 -16.99 -13.53 11.24
C LEU A 59 -17.80 -12.24 11.43
N SER A 60 -17.47 -11.22 10.64
CA SER A 60 -18.31 -10.02 10.56
C SER A 60 -19.70 -10.42 10.06
N LEU A 61 -20.75 -9.90 10.73
CA LEU A 61 -22.14 -10.07 10.27
C LEU A 61 -22.41 -9.30 8.97
N PHE A 62 -21.53 -8.36 8.60
CA PHE A 62 -21.65 -7.54 7.40
C PHE A 62 -20.40 -7.68 6.52
N ASN A 63 -20.60 -7.76 5.21
CA ASN A 63 -19.49 -7.71 4.25
C ASN A 63 -18.90 -6.31 4.24
N GLU A 64 -17.78 -6.12 4.94
CA GLU A 64 -16.98 -4.91 4.78
C GLU A 64 -16.06 -5.10 3.57
N PRO A 65 -15.99 -4.12 2.64
CA PRO A 65 -15.09 -4.21 1.50
C PRO A 65 -13.66 -4.23 2.02
N THR A 66 -12.95 -5.34 1.81
CA THR A 66 -11.52 -5.45 2.13
C THR A 66 -10.74 -4.47 1.26
N GLN A 67 -10.22 -3.40 1.85
CA GLN A 67 -9.34 -2.48 1.14
C GLN A 67 -7.92 -3.01 1.19
N ASN A 68 -7.46 -3.62 0.08
CA ASN A 68 -6.06 -3.99 -0.06
C ASN A 68 -5.18 -2.75 -0.19
N ILE A 69 -4.75 -2.21 0.94
CA ILE A 69 -4.01 -0.96 1.02
C ILE A 69 -2.50 -1.20 0.89
N LEU A 70 -1.91 -0.62 -0.13
CA LEU A 70 -0.46 -0.59 -0.36
C LEU A 70 0.12 0.79 -0.04
N PHE A 71 1.07 0.87 0.90
CA PHE A 71 1.89 2.06 1.10
C PHE A 71 3.02 2.06 0.08
N VAL A 72 2.86 2.81 -1.01
CA VAL A 72 3.80 2.84 -2.15
C VAL A 72 5.22 3.23 -1.70
N ASP A 73 5.31 4.16 -0.75
CA ASP A 73 6.53 4.65 -0.09
C ASP A 73 7.28 3.57 0.73
N ARG A 74 6.58 2.50 1.13
CA ARG A 74 7.15 1.36 1.85
C ARG A 74 7.16 0.08 1.02
N ALA A 75 6.71 0.16 -0.23
CA ALA A 75 6.67 -0.94 -1.15
C ALA A 75 7.96 -0.96 -1.98
N LYS A 76 8.41 -2.16 -2.33
CA LYS A 76 9.45 -2.37 -3.33
C LYS A 76 8.78 -2.89 -4.59
N CYS A 77 9.05 -2.28 -5.73
CA CYS A 77 8.65 -2.85 -7.02
C CYS A 77 9.44 -4.15 -7.25
N ILE A 78 8.76 -5.30 -7.24
CA ILE A 78 9.36 -6.61 -7.49
C ILE A 78 9.34 -6.92 -8.99
N GLY A 79 8.36 -6.40 -9.70
CA GLY A 79 8.24 -6.57 -11.15
C GLY A 79 7.00 -5.88 -11.70
N VAL A 80 6.97 -5.75 -13.03
CA VAL A 80 5.86 -5.18 -13.78
C VAL A 80 5.35 -6.23 -14.77
N THR A 81 4.08 -6.61 -14.66
CA THR A 81 3.43 -7.58 -15.56
C THR A 81 2.69 -6.87 -16.70
N HIS A 82 2.10 -7.61 -17.65
CA HIS A 82 1.29 -7.06 -18.74
C HIS A 82 2.04 -6.06 -19.66
N GLN A 83 3.31 -6.33 -19.95
CA GLN A 83 4.17 -5.45 -20.77
C GLN A 83 3.93 -5.52 -22.29
N PHE A 84 2.90 -6.24 -22.75
CA PHE A 84 2.69 -6.49 -24.18
C PHE A 84 2.60 -5.20 -24.98
N ALA A 85 1.77 -4.24 -24.55
CA ALA A 85 1.58 -2.98 -25.24
C ALA A 85 2.88 -2.18 -25.38
N ARG A 86 3.68 -2.09 -24.30
CA ARG A 86 4.99 -1.45 -24.32
C ARG A 86 5.92 -2.12 -25.32
N ARG A 87 6.05 -3.45 -25.27
CA ARG A 87 6.95 -4.20 -26.16
C ARG A 87 6.55 -4.09 -27.62
N PHE A 88 5.25 -4.17 -27.91
CA PHE A 88 4.72 -4.03 -29.25
C PHE A 88 5.01 -2.63 -29.80
N LEU A 89 4.70 -1.57 -29.05
CA LEU A 89 4.90 -0.20 -29.51
C LEU A 89 6.37 0.20 -29.61
N LEU A 90 7.25 -0.33 -28.75
CA LEU A 90 8.70 -0.18 -28.92
C LEU A 90 9.20 -0.88 -30.19
N SER A 91 8.66 -2.05 -30.52
CA SER A 91 8.98 -2.71 -31.79
C SER A 91 8.57 -1.86 -32.98
N CYS A 92 7.38 -1.24 -32.94
CA CYS A 92 6.95 -0.32 -33.99
C CYS A 92 7.87 0.91 -34.09
N ALA A 93 8.25 1.51 -32.95
CA ALA A 93 9.17 2.65 -32.94
C ALA A 93 10.53 2.29 -33.58
N LYS A 94 11.02 1.08 -33.32
CA LYS A 94 12.23 0.55 -33.97
C LYS A 94 12.07 0.44 -35.48
N GLU A 95 10.99 -0.15 -35.96
CA GLU A 95 10.70 -0.26 -37.41
C GLU A 95 10.54 1.12 -38.08
N CYS A 96 10.06 2.12 -37.33
CA CYS A 96 9.99 3.51 -37.79
C CYS A 96 11.34 4.26 -37.76
N GLY A 97 12.45 3.60 -37.41
CA GLY A 97 13.77 4.23 -37.33
C GLY A 97 13.98 5.12 -36.11
N LEU A 98 13.17 4.98 -35.06
CA LEU A 98 13.24 5.79 -33.84
C LEU A 98 14.12 5.16 -32.74
N SER A 99 15.01 4.23 -33.11
CA SER A 99 15.81 3.44 -32.16
C SER A 99 16.86 4.25 -31.40
N ASP A 100 17.28 5.39 -31.95
CA ASP A 100 18.31 6.24 -31.36
C ASP A 100 17.74 7.22 -30.31
N ILE A 101 16.41 7.24 -30.14
CA ILE A 101 15.76 8.05 -29.11
C ILE A 101 15.97 7.40 -27.74
N ASP A 102 16.17 8.24 -26.72
CA ASP A 102 16.25 7.81 -25.33
C ASP A 102 15.06 6.94 -24.91
N GLU A 103 15.35 5.82 -24.23
CA GLU A 103 14.34 4.81 -23.87
C GLU A 103 13.25 5.39 -22.95
N LEU A 104 13.60 6.30 -22.03
CA LEU A 104 12.63 6.94 -21.15
C LEU A 104 11.69 7.85 -21.94
N LEU A 105 12.22 8.57 -22.93
CA LEU A 105 11.39 9.41 -23.80
C LEU A 105 10.42 8.56 -24.63
N LEU A 106 10.91 7.44 -25.20
CA LEU A 106 10.05 6.49 -25.92
C LEU A 106 8.96 5.92 -25.01
N ASP A 107 9.29 5.55 -23.78
CA ASP A 107 8.33 5.06 -22.80
C ASP A 107 7.26 6.10 -22.45
N LEU A 108 7.63 7.37 -22.28
CA LEU A 108 6.68 8.45 -22.03
C LEU A 108 5.79 8.72 -23.24
N SER A 109 6.33 8.65 -24.47
CA SER A 109 5.55 8.77 -25.70
C SER A 109 4.55 7.61 -25.85
N ILE A 110 4.99 6.38 -25.57
CA ILE A 110 4.12 5.19 -25.58
C ILE A 110 3.01 5.33 -24.54
N MET A 111 3.33 5.81 -23.34
CA MET A 111 2.34 6.07 -22.30
C MET A 111 1.26 7.05 -22.79
N ARG A 112 1.65 8.10 -23.55
CA ARG A 112 0.71 9.06 -24.15
C ARG A 112 -0.16 8.47 -25.26
N LEU A 113 0.36 7.49 -26.01
CA LEU A 113 -0.44 6.77 -27.01
C LEU A 113 -1.51 5.88 -26.36
N LEU A 114 -1.17 5.23 -25.24
CA LEU A 114 -2.08 4.32 -24.53
C LEU A 114 -3.11 5.04 -23.67
N PHE A 115 -2.70 6.15 -23.06
CA PHE A 115 -3.54 6.98 -22.19
C PHE A 115 -3.51 8.42 -22.69
N PRO A 116 -4.20 8.70 -23.80
CA PRO A 116 -4.39 10.06 -24.26
C PRO A 116 -5.23 10.80 -23.22
N ALA A 117 -4.69 11.89 -22.68
CA ALA A 117 -5.42 12.81 -21.82
C ALA A 117 -6.34 13.72 -22.64
#